data_AF-A0A8T3TRX0-F1
#
_entry.id   AF-A0A8T3TRX0-F1
#
_cell.length_a   1.000
_cell.length_b   1.000
_cell.length_c   1.000
_cell.angle_alpha   90.00
_cell.angle_beta   90.00
_cell.angle_gamma   90.00
#
_symmetry.space_group_name_H-M   'P 1'
#
loop_
_entity.id
_entity.type
_entity.pdbx_description
1 polymer ?
#
loop_
_entity_poly.entity_id
_entity_poly.type
_entity_poly.pdbx_seq_one_letter_code
_entity_poly.pdbx_strand_id
1 'polypeptide(L)' 'MDAGTYAAAVQADFGDVRQKGFNGTPTFVIGNQRIVGAQPFEVFAAAIDAALAKQ' A
#
# COMPACT_ATOMS: atom_id res chain seq x y z
N MET A 1 15.87 -5.06 -26.58
CA MET A 1 15.40 -4.18 -25.49
C MET A 1 13.98 -4.58 -25.19
N ASP A 2 13.76 -5.22 -24.04
CA ASP A 2 12.44 -5.73 -23.56
C ASP A 2 11.52 -4.59 -23.09
N ALA A 3 11.46 -3.51 -23.88
CA ALA A 3 10.74 -2.29 -23.56
C ALA A 3 9.23 -2.53 -23.78
N GLY A 4 8.56 -3.12 -22.79
CA GLY A 4 7.10 -3.20 -22.77
C GLY A 4 6.50 -4.50 -22.25
N THR A 5 7.29 -5.54 -21.97
CA THR A 5 6.78 -6.85 -21.51
C THR A 5 5.85 -6.73 -20.30
N TYR A 6 6.12 -5.77 -19.41
CA TYR A 6 5.32 -5.53 -18.20
C TYR A 6 4.49 -4.25 -18.24
N ALA A 7 4.47 -3.51 -19.36
CA ALA A 7 3.81 -2.21 -19.42
C ALA A 7 2.30 -2.30 -19.13
N ALA A 8 1.64 -3.35 -19.63
CA ALA A 8 0.22 -3.60 -19.36
C ALA A 8 -0.04 -3.90 -17.87
N ALA A 9 0.80 -4.74 -17.25
CA ALA A 9 0.69 -5.08 -15.84
C ALA A 9 0.90 -3.84 -14.94
N VAL A 10 1.94 -3.05 -15.24
CA VAL A 10 2.21 -1.79 -14.53
C VAL A 10 1.03 -0.83 -14.65
N GLN A 11 0.47 -0.64 -15.85
CA GLN A 11 -0.69 0.25 -16.04
C GLN A 11 -1.95 -0.23 -15.31
N ALA A 12 -2.20 -1.54 -15.31
CA ALA A 12 -3.30 -2.14 -14.57
C ALA A 12 -3.14 -1.90 -13.06
N ASP A 13 -1.97 -2.20 -12.50
CA ASP A 13 -1.67 -2.01 -11.07
C ASP A 13 -1.82 -0.54 -10.66
N PHE A 14 -1.30 0.41 -11.47
CA PHE A 14 -1.46 1.85 -11.23
C PHE A 14 -2.91 2.32 -11.32
N GLY A 15 -3.74 1.70 -12.17
CA GLY A 15 -5.16 1.96 -12.26
C GLY A 15 -5.88 1.53 -10.98
N ASP A 16 -5.65 0.29 -10.56
CA ASP A 16 -6.28 -0.34 -9.41
C ASP A 16 -6.00 0.40 -8.11
N VAL A 17 -4.75 0.76 -7.84
CA VAL A 17 -4.38 1.46 -6.60
C VAL A 17 -4.97 2.87 -6.55
N ARG A 18 -5.02 3.59 -7.69
CA ARG A 18 -5.64 4.92 -7.77
C ARG A 18 -7.14 4.87 -7.53
N GLN A 19 -7.85 3.89 -8.10
CA GLN A 19 -9.27 3.68 -7.83
C GLN A 19 -9.55 3.39 -6.34
N LYS A 20 -8.62 2.70 -5.66
CA LYS A 20 -8.67 2.45 -4.22
C LYS A 20 -8.27 3.67 -3.37
N GLY A 21 -7.99 4.81 -3.99
CA GLY A 21 -7.65 6.08 -3.33
C GLY A 21 -6.20 6.17 -2.83
N PHE A 22 -5.29 5.36 -3.37
CA PHE A 22 -3.86 5.47 -3.08
C PHE A 22 -3.27 6.58 -3.95
N ASN A 23 -2.98 7.72 -3.33
CA ASN A 23 -2.51 8.93 -4.02
C ASN A 23 -1.07 9.33 -3.65
N GLY A 24 -0.38 8.54 -2.84
CA GLY A 24 0.97 8.86 -2.36
C GLY A 24 1.80 7.61 -2.10
N THR A 25 3.11 7.76 -2.16
CA THR A 25 4.10 6.70 -1.90
C THR A 25 5.04 7.11 -0.75
N PRO A 26 5.46 6.17 0.11
CA PRO A 26 4.87 4.83 0.28
C PRO A 26 3.50 4.92 0.97
N THR A 27 2.58 4.01 0.64
CA THR A 27 1.32 3.82 1.39
C THR A 27 1.20 2.35 1.75
N PHE A 28 0.82 2.07 2.98
CA PHE A 28 0.67 0.73 3.54
C PHE A 28 -0.76 0.49 4.00
N VAL A 29 -1.19 -0.77 3.96
CA VAL A 29 -2.43 -1.23 4.58
C VAL A 29 -2.10 -2.37 5.53
N ILE A 30 -2.47 -2.21 6.80
CA ILE A 30 -2.24 -3.18 7.87
C ILE A 30 -3.59 -3.46 8.54
N GLY A 31 -4.11 -4.68 8.33
CA GLY A 31 -5.50 -5.00 8.68
C GLY A 31 -6.48 -4.01 8.02
N ASN A 32 -7.24 -3.28 8.82
CA ASN A 32 -8.17 -2.24 8.37
C ASN A 32 -7.60 -0.82 8.43
N GLN A 33 -6.32 -0.65 8.77
CA GLN A 33 -5.68 0.66 8.88
C GLN A 33 -4.83 0.97 7.65
N ARG A 34 -4.97 2.19 7.13
CA ARG A 34 -4.13 2.74 6.05
C ARG A 34 -3.12 3.71 6.64
N ILE A 35 -1.83 3.53 6.30
CA ILE A 35 -0.73 4.41 6.71
C ILE A 35 -0.16 5.05 5.45
N VAL A 36 -0.20 6.39 5.38
CA VAL A 36 0.28 7.16 4.22
C VAL A 36 1.60 7.84 4.57
N GLY A 37 2.60 7.67 3.71
CA GLY A 37 3.95 8.20 3.88
C GLY A 37 4.86 7.27 4.68
N ALA A 38 6.14 7.60 4.68
CA ALA A 38 7.15 6.94 5.50
C ALA A 38 7.01 7.41 6.96
N GLN A 39 6.10 6.78 7.69
CA GLN A 39 5.85 7.10 9.11
C GLN A 39 6.92 6.49 10.03
N PRO A 40 7.00 6.93 11.31
CA PRO A 40 7.86 6.29 12.30
C PRO A 40 7.48 4.83 12.56
N PHE A 41 8.45 4.03 13.01
CA PHE A 41 8.28 2.60 13.28
C PHE A 41 7.12 2.31 14.25
N GLU A 42 6.96 3.15 15.26
CA GLU A 42 5.94 3.03 16.30
C GLU A 42 4.51 3.03 15.73
N VAL A 43 4.28 3.77 14.64
CA VAL A 43 2.99 3.80 13.93
C VAL A 43 2.69 2.44 13.30
N PHE A 44 3.71 1.80 12.73
CA PHE A 44 3.58 0.46 12.15
C PHE A 44 3.38 -0.61 13.22
N ALA A 45 4.17 -0.57 14.30
CA ALA A 45 4.05 -1.51 15.40
C ALA A 45 2.63 -1.48 16.00
N ALA A 46 2.11 -0.29 16.31
CA ALA A 46 0.76 -0.13 16.85
C ALA A 46 -0.34 -0.62 15.89
N ALA A 47 -0.19 -0.40 14.58
CA ALA A 47 -1.16 -0.87 13.59
C ALA A 47 -1.16 -2.40 13.46
N ILE A 48 0.02 -3.04 13.60
CA ILE A 48 0.14 -4.50 13.58
C ILE A 48 -0.48 -5.09 14.84
N ASP A 49 -0.16 -4.55 16.02
CA ASP A 49 -0.74 -5.00 17.30
C ASP A 49 -2.28 -4.90 17.27
N ALA A 50 -2.81 -3.79 16.75
CA ALA A 50 -4.25 -3.59 16.60
C ALA A 50 -4.90 -4.56 15.59
N ALA A 51 -4.19 -4.96 14.54
CA ALA A 51 -4.67 -5.94 13.58
C ALA A 51 -4.68 -7.37 14.17
N LEU A 52 -3.69 -7.70 15.00
CA LEU A 52 -3.60 -9.00 15.69
C LEU A 52 -4.64 -9.14 16.81
N ALA A 53 -4.94 -8.06 17.54
CA ALA A 53 -5.92 -8.07 18.62
C ALA A 53 -7.38 -8.24 18.16
N LYS A 54 -7.67 -8.09 16.86
CA LYS A 54 -9.02 -8.19 16.27
C LYS A 54 -9.30 -9.55 15.61
N GLN A 55 -8.48 -10.58 15.89
CA GLN A 55 -8.67 -11.96 15.41
C GLN A 55 -9.65 -12.75 16.28
#